data_AF-A0A0R1ZBR0-F1
#
_entry.id   AF-A0A0R1ZBR0-F1
#
_cell.length_a   1.000
_cell.length_b   1.000
_cell.length_c   1.000
_cell.angle_alpha   90.00
_cell.angle_beta   90.00
_cell.angle_gamma   90.00
#
_symmetry.space_group_name_H-M   'P 1'
#
loop_
_entity.id
_entity.type
_entity.pdbx_description
1 polymer ?
#
loop_
_entity_poly.entity_id
_entity_poly.type
_entity_poly.pdbx_seq_one_letter_code
_entity_poly.pdbx_strand_id
1 'polypeptide(L)'
;MKDRTVLDATFEESRKLVDESYVEEALKVSSNKQDRNRFWGEMVSILIGTISILLLGPDTCTNSAFNKELLWSQRTFDFWIICNWVLTLGFILYALIGKIKIRKTKFLRDYDFNQKIIVGLGISCIFIAIIMLPNTAAFLHSVIFEFLYIILCVVISYKVMVKLYREEMTVLYGRAYQNQRAMKVNKFTDWISKNIIVLGAILFVVKGLFSGLKNIQGALLTAIAPLFIMAFWWFGLWIYFEKTLEGYYLKKYSEQYRQLYGYSKDEWYGDKVDDWNRMKTIEKHLKQNEEERKLKKKIEKDVKGIRDDEE
;
A
#
# COMPACT_ATOMS: atom_id res chain seq x y z
N MET A 1 -27.69 9.70 -3.50
CA MET A 1 -26.92 8.74 -2.68
C MET A 1 -25.54 9.34 -2.48
N LYS A 2 -25.05 9.53 -1.24
CA LYS A 2 -23.67 10.00 -1.01
C LYS A 2 -22.70 8.96 -1.58
N ASP A 3 -21.68 9.41 -2.31
CA ASP A 3 -20.55 8.56 -2.70
C ASP A 3 -19.85 8.08 -1.43
N ARG A 4 -20.16 6.84 -1.01
CA ARG A 4 -19.54 6.20 0.16
C ARG A 4 -18.21 5.62 -0.25
N THR A 5 -17.18 5.83 0.57
CA THR A 5 -15.85 5.26 0.35
C THR A 5 -15.63 3.99 1.20
N VAL A 6 -14.53 3.27 0.93
CA VAL A 6 -14.08 2.13 1.74
C VAL A 6 -13.65 2.55 3.14
N LEU A 7 -13.59 3.84 3.47
CA LEU A 7 -13.27 4.32 4.82
C LEU A 7 -14.52 4.72 5.61
N ASP A 8 -15.66 4.87 4.94
CA ASP A 8 -16.91 5.40 5.50
C ASP A 8 -17.85 4.32 6.04
N ALA A 9 -17.48 3.04 5.95
CA ALA A 9 -18.38 1.96 6.35
C ALA A 9 -18.70 2.05 7.83
N THR A 10 -19.95 1.75 8.18
CA THR A 10 -20.43 1.68 9.57
C THR A 10 -19.83 0.49 10.31
N PHE A 11 -20.01 0.43 11.63
CA PHE A 11 -19.57 -0.70 12.43
C PHE A 11 -20.20 -2.03 11.96
N GLU A 12 -21.49 -2.01 11.63
CA GLU A 12 -22.25 -3.15 11.16
C GLU A 12 -21.77 -3.66 9.80
N GLU A 13 -21.37 -2.73 8.92
CA GLU A 13 -20.77 -3.05 7.62
C GLU A 13 -19.34 -3.58 7.79
N SER A 14 -18.55 -3.02 8.71
CA SER A 14 -17.16 -3.46 8.95
C SER A 14 -17.05 -4.85 9.56
N ARG A 15 -18.09 -5.35 10.24
CA ARG A 15 -18.18 -6.74 10.73
C ARG A 15 -18.13 -7.80 9.62
N LYS A 16 -18.35 -7.42 8.36
CA LYS A 16 -18.16 -8.33 7.21
C LYS A 16 -16.69 -8.56 6.86
N LEU A 17 -15.81 -7.65 7.31
CA LEU A 17 -14.35 -7.77 7.15
C LEU A 17 -13.68 -8.23 8.44
N VAL A 18 -14.04 -7.63 9.58
CA VAL A 18 -13.43 -7.92 10.88
C VAL A 18 -14.31 -8.93 11.61
N ASP A 19 -13.89 -10.20 11.55
CA ASP A 19 -14.50 -11.29 12.29
C ASP A 19 -13.85 -11.49 13.66
N GLU A 20 -14.43 -12.39 14.46
CA GLU A 20 -13.91 -12.74 15.78
C GLU A 20 -12.52 -13.37 15.69
N SER A 21 -12.29 -14.21 14.66
CA SER A 21 -11.02 -14.91 14.46
C SER A 21 -9.84 -13.94 14.26
N TYR A 22 -10.05 -12.86 13.50
CA TYR A 22 -9.07 -11.80 13.34
C TYR A 22 -8.82 -11.03 14.64
N VAL A 23 -9.87 -10.76 15.42
CA VAL A 23 -9.74 -10.07 16.71
C VAL A 23 -8.96 -10.92 17.71
N GLU A 24 -9.25 -12.21 17.80
CA GLU A 24 -8.48 -13.17 18.60
C GLU A 24 -7.01 -13.19 18.18
N GLU A 25 -6.74 -13.24 16.87
CA GLU A 25 -5.38 -13.21 16.33
C GLU A 25 -4.65 -11.90 16.69
N ALA A 26 -5.33 -10.77 16.57
CA ALA A 26 -4.79 -9.45 16.88
C ALA A 26 -4.48 -9.27 18.37
N LEU A 27 -5.30 -9.87 19.26
CA LEU A 27 -5.12 -9.83 20.71
C LEU A 27 -4.10 -10.85 21.22
N LYS A 28 -3.80 -11.89 20.43
CA LYS A 28 -2.85 -12.94 20.80
C LYS A 28 -1.51 -12.34 21.24
N VAL A 29 -1.07 -12.76 22.42
CA VAL A 29 0.23 -12.35 22.97
C VAL A 29 1.31 -12.86 22.04
N SER A 30 2.05 -11.94 21.42
CA SER A 30 3.19 -12.33 20.60
C SER A 30 4.37 -12.68 21.49
N SER A 31 5.17 -13.64 21.04
CA SER A 31 6.49 -13.84 21.62
C SER A 31 7.43 -12.71 21.22
N ASN A 32 8.42 -12.39 22.05
CA ASN A 32 9.47 -11.43 21.72
C ASN A 32 10.20 -11.80 20.39
N LYS A 33 10.30 -13.11 20.09
CA LYS A 33 10.81 -13.62 18.82
C LYS A 33 9.95 -13.18 17.62
N GLN A 34 8.63 -13.23 17.74
CA GLN A 34 7.70 -12.82 16.68
C GLN A 34 7.75 -11.32 16.43
N ASP A 35 7.77 -10.50 17.48
CA ASP A 35 7.90 -9.04 17.34
C ASP A 35 9.24 -8.64 16.70
N ARG A 36 10.32 -9.34 17.06
CA ARG A 36 11.62 -9.17 16.43
C ARG A 36 11.58 -9.55 14.95
N ASN A 37 10.93 -10.66 14.59
CA ASN A 37 10.82 -11.10 13.21
C ASN A 37 10.00 -10.12 12.36
N ARG A 38 8.92 -9.55 12.92
CA ARG A 38 8.13 -8.50 12.25
C ARG A 38 8.97 -7.26 11.97
N PHE A 39 9.70 -6.78 12.97
CA PHE A 39 10.63 -5.66 12.78
C PHE A 39 11.68 -5.96 11.69
N TRP A 40 12.27 -7.16 11.68
CA TRP A 40 13.19 -7.54 10.60
C TRP A 40 12.50 -7.63 9.24
N GLY A 41 11.25 -8.08 9.17
CA GLY A 41 10.45 -8.04 7.94
C GLY A 41 10.27 -6.61 7.43
N GLU A 42 9.96 -5.66 8.31
CA GLU A 42 9.90 -4.22 7.98
C GLU A 42 11.24 -3.74 7.42
N MET A 43 12.36 -4.09 8.06
CA MET A 43 13.70 -3.71 7.60
C MET A 43 14.04 -4.33 6.24
N VAL A 44 13.77 -5.61 6.04
CA VAL A 44 14.02 -6.29 4.76
C VAL A 44 13.20 -5.66 3.64
N SER A 45 11.94 -5.28 3.91
CA SER A 45 11.06 -4.67 2.90
C SER A 45 11.59 -3.37 2.32
N ILE A 46 12.32 -2.57 3.11
CA ILE A 46 12.94 -1.31 2.65
C ILE A 46 14.39 -1.51 2.17
N LEU A 47 15.15 -2.39 2.83
CA LEU A 47 16.56 -2.60 2.50
C LEU A 47 16.76 -3.34 1.18
N ILE A 48 15.80 -4.15 0.74
CA ILE A 48 15.87 -4.81 -0.58
C ILE A 48 16.02 -3.77 -1.70
N GLY A 49 15.32 -2.64 -1.62
CA GLY A 49 15.49 -1.51 -2.53
C GLY A 49 16.93 -1.02 -2.54
N THR A 50 17.43 -0.59 -1.38
CA THR A 50 18.79 -0.04 -1.26
C THR A 50 19.88 -1.04 -1.68
N ILE A 51 19.75 -2.32 -1.32
CA ILE A 51 20.71 -3.36 -1.72
C ILE A 51 20.67 -3.56 -3.24
N SER A 52 19.49 -3.63 -3.86
CA SER A 52 19.37 -3.74 -5.31
C SER A 52 19.99 -2.56 -6.04
N ILE A 53 19.88 -1.34 -5.51
CA ILE A 53 20.57 -0.16 -6.05
C ILE A 53 22.09 -0.33 -6.01
N LEU A 54 22.63 -0.81 -4.89
CA LEU A 54 24.08 -1.01 -4.74
C LEU A 54 24.62 -2.10 -5.68
N LEU A 55 23.83 -3.15 -5.92
CA LEU A 55 24.22 -4.26 -6.78
C LEU A 55 24.06 -3.94 -8.27
N LEU A 56 22.98 -3.26 -8.66
CA LEU A 56 22.60 -3.07 -10.06
C LEU A 56 23.00 -1.68 -10.61
N GLY A 57 23.21 -0.72 -9.72
CA GLY A 57 23.61 0.64 -10.06
C GLY A 57 24.95 0.75 -10.79
N PRO A 58 26.03 0.10 -10.33
CA PRO A 58 27.35 0.19 -10.97
C PRO A 58 27.37 -0.27 -12.43
N ASP A 59 26.69 -1.38 -12.76
CA ASP A 59 26.60 -1.89 -14.14
C ASP A 59 25.79 -0.96 -15.06
N THR A 60 24.83 -0.24 -14.47
CA THR A 60 24.02 0.76 -15.17
C THR A 60 24.85 2.01 -15.50
N CYS A 61 25.77 2.41 -14.61
CA CYS A 61 26.61 3.63 -14.74
C CYS A 61 27.90 3.45 -15.53
N THR A 62 28.49 2.26 -15.52
CA THR A 62 29.81 2.00 -16.12
C THR A 62 29.74 1.60 -17.59
N ASN A 63 28.64 1.00 -18.03
CA ASN A 63 28.38 0.82 -19.45
C ASN A 63 27.96 2.17 -20.04
N SER A 64 28.38 2.43 -21.28
CA SER A 64 28.07 3.62 -22.10
C SER A 64 26.57 3.92 -22.34
N ALA A 65 25.67 3.31 -21.57
CA ALA A 65 24.22 3.48 -21.55
C ALA A 65 23.78 4.91 -21.19
N PHE A 66 24.60 5.66 -20.44
CA PHE A 66 24.47 7.10 -20.26
C PHE A 66 24.96 7.82 -21.52
N ASN A 67 24.27 7.60 -22.65
CA ASN A 67 24.47 8.45 -23.81
C ASN A 67 24.05 9.87 -23.40
N LYS A 68 24.86 10.89 -23.74
CA LYS A 68 24.63 12.29 -23.35
C LYS A 68 23.29 12.87 -23.85
N GLU A 69 22.58 12.12 -24.69
CA GLU A 69 21.27 12.46 -25.26
C GLU A 69 20.06 11.93 -24.46
N LEU A 70 20.26 11.12 -23.39
CA LEU A 70 19.18 10.63 -22.52
C LEU A 70 18.98 11.49 -21.25
N LEU A 71 17.78 11.43 -20.63
CA LEU A 71 17.44 12.12 -19.37
C LEU A 71 18.33 11.73 -18.18
N TRP A 72 18.95 10.57 -18.29
CA TRP A 72 19.83 10.01 -17.29
C TRP A 72 21.21 10.60 -17.47
N SER A 73 21.60 11.45 -16.52
CA SER A 73 22.98 11.88 -16.31
C SER A 73 23.49 11.26 -15.01
N GLN A 74 24.81 11.21 -14.82
CA GLN A 74 25.39 10.78 -13.53
C GLN A 74 24.79 11.58 -12.36
N ARG A 75 24.57 12.89 -12.53
CA ARG A 75 23.95 13.74 -11.50
C ARG A 75 22.50 13.35 -11.21
N THR A 76 21.72 13.03 -12.24
CA THR A 76 20.33 12.56 -12.10
C THR A 76 20.31 11.25 -11.31
N PHE A 77 21.24 10.34 -11.62
CA PHE A 77 21.36 9.06 -10.94
C PHE A 77 21.76 9.23 -9.46
N ASP A 78 22.80 10.03 -9.18
CA ASP A 78 23.26 10.33 -7.82
C ASP A 78 22.15 10.96 -6.98
N PHE A 79 21.34 11.85 -7.57
CA PHE A 79 20.18 12.43 -6.92
C PHE A 79 19.17 11.36 -6.45
N TRP A 80 18.83 10.40 -7.31
CA TRP A 80 17.90 9.32 -6.95
C TRP A 80 18.48 8.37 -5.90
N ILE A 81 19.79 8.11 -5.90
CA ILE A 81 20.45 7.36 -4.83
C ILE A 81 20.30 8.10 -3.49
N ILE A 82 20.57 9.40 -3.47
CA ILE A 82 20.42 10.21 -2.25
C ILE A 82 18.98 10.19 -1.76
N CYS A 83 18.00 10.35 -2.66
CA CYS A 83 16.58 10.23 -2.32
C CYS A 83 16.24 8.87 -1.72
N ASN A 84 16.78 7.77 -2.26
CA ASN A 84 16.59 6.44 -1.70
C ASN A 84 17.13 6.36 -0.27
N TRP A 85 18.36 6.83 -0.05
CA TRP A 85 18.98 6.79 1.27
C TRP A 85 18.22 7.59 2.31
N VAL A 86 17.76 8.80 1.94
CA VAL A 86 16.95 9.65 2.83
C VAL A 86 15.63 8.96 3.19
N LEU A 87 14.94 8.36 2.22
CA LEU A 87 13.67 7.67 2.46
C LEU A 87 13.86 6.38 3.25
N THR A 88 14.91 5.61 2.98
CA THR A 88 15.27 4.41 3.76
C THR A 88 15.57 4.77 5.21
N LEU A 89 16.38 5.82 5.45
CA LEU A 89 16.67 6.31 6.80
C LEU A 89 15.40 6.79 7.49
N GLY A 90 14.57 7.58 6.81
CA GLY A 90 13.28 8.05 7.32
C GLY A 90 12.34 6.90 7.69
N PHE A 91 12.28 5.86 6.86
CA PHE A 91 11.49 4.66 7.13
C PHE A 91 12.02 3.87 8.33
N ILE A 92 13.34 3.70 8.47
CA ILE A 92 13.95 3.03 9.62
C ILE A 92 13.60 3.78 10.92
N LEU A 93 13.73 5.12 10.92
CA LEU A 93 13.34 5.95 12.06
C LEU A 93 11.84 5.81 12.37
N TYR A 94 11.00 5.84 11.34
CA TYR A 94 9.55 5.63 11.47
C TYR A 94 9.22 4.26 12.08
N ALA A 95 9.87 3.19 11.64
CA ALA A 95 9.69 1.85 12.16
C ALA A 95 10.12 1.74 13.64
N LEU A 96 11.26 2.36 14.00
CA LEU A 96 11.77 2.41 15.37
C LEU A 96 10.82 3.17 16.31
N ILE A 97 10.33 4.34 15.90
CA ILE A 97 9.35 5.12 16.68
C ILE A 97 8.05 4.33 16.84
N GLY A 98 7.58 3.68 15.75
CA GLY A 98 6.43 2.79 15.78
C GLY A 98 6.57 1.68 16.81
N LYS A 99 7.75 1.04 16.89
CA LYS A 99 8.03 -0.01 17.88
C LYS A 99 7.90 0.47 19.33
N ILE A 100 8.22 1.73 19.62
CA ILE A 100 8.02 2.32 20.96
C ILE A 100 6.52 2.50 21.23
N LYS A 101 5.76 2.98 20.23
CA LYS A 101 4.32 3.24 20.34
C LYS A 101 3.50 1.95 20.47
N ILE A 102 3.80 0.93 19.66
CA ILE A 102 3.05 -0.33 19.59
C ILE A 102 3.19 -1.17 20.85
N ARG A 103 4.32 -1.05 21.58
CA ARG A 103 4.46 -1.64 22.92
C ARG A 103 3.33 -1.24 23.87
N LYS A 104 2.64 -0.12 23.61
CA LYS A 104 1.50 0.39 24.39
C LYS A 104 0.13 0.01 23.83
N THR A 105 0.02 -0.47 22.58
CA THR A 105 -1.25 -0.77 21.91
C THR A 105 -1.17 -2.11 21.17
N LYS A 106 -1.41 -3.21 21.91
CA LYS A 106 -1.16 -4.58 21.43
C LYS A 106 -2.02 -4.96 20.22
N PHE A 107 -3.31 -4.65 20.23
CA PHE A 107 -4.27 -5.03 19.17
C PHE A 107 -4.02 -4.32 17.82
N LEU A 108 -3.20 -3.26 17.77
CA LEU A 108 -2.88 -2.51 16.55
C LEU A 108 -1.56 -2.92 15.89
N ARG A 109 -0.86 -3.89 16.47
CA ARG A 109 0.46 -4.32 16.01
C ARG A 109 0.43 -4.87 14.58
N ASP A 110 -0.58 -5.68 14.25
CA ASP A 110 -0.70 -6.33 12.95
C ASP A 110 -1.05 -5.31 11.87
N TYR A 111 -1.94 -4.37 12.20
CA TYR A 111 -2.26 -3.22 11.36
C TYR A 111 -1.01 -2.39 11.00
N ASP A 112 -0.21 -2.02 12.01
CA ASP A 112 0.99 -1.21 11.82
C ASP A 112 2.06 -1.94 11.00
N PHE A 113 2.29 -3.22 11.29
CA PHE A 113 3.20 -4.06 10.52
C PHE A 113 2.79 -4.13 9.04
N ASN A 114 1.53 -4.46 8.74
CA ASN A 114 1.04 -4.59 7.36
C ASN A 114 1.15 -3.26 6.59
N GLN A 115 0.79 -2.14 7.24
CA GLN A 115 0.93 -0.81 6.64
C GLN A 115 2.39 -0.49 6.29
N LYS A 116 3.33 -0.79 7.20
CA LYS A 116 4.76 -0.58 6.97
C LYS A 116 5.34 -1.48 5.88
N ILE A 117 4.93 -2.74 5.80
CA ILE A 117 5.36 -3.64 4.72
C ILE A 117 4.93 -3.09 3.36
N ILE A 118 3.68 -2.64 3.22
CA ILE A 118 3.19 -2.04 1.97
C ILE A 118 4.03 -0.81 1.58
N VAL A 119 4.29 0.09 2.55
CA VAL A 119 5.05 1.32 2.31
C VAL A 119 6.51 1.02 1.98
N GLY A 120 7.17 0.17 2.78
CA GLY A 120 8.58 -0.19 2.60
C GLY A 120 8.82 -0.88 1.27
N LEU A 121 7.99 -1.88 0.93
CA LEU A 121 8.07 -2.59 -0.34
C LEU A 121 7.74 -1.68 -1.53
N GLY A 122 6.78 -0.76 -1.38
CA GLY A 122 6.46 0.24 -2.41
C GLY A 122 7.61 1.17 -2.72
N ILE A 123 8.25 1.74 -1.69
CA ILE A 123 9.44 2.58 -1.84
C ILE A 123 10.55 1.78 -2.54
N SER A 124 10.83 0.56 -2.08
CA SER A 124 11.85 -0.30 -2.69
C SER A 124 11.60 -0.57 -4.17
N CYS A 125 10.39 -1.01 -4.53
CA CYS A 125 10.05 -1.32 -5.92
C CYS A 125 10.12 -0.08 -6.82
N ILE A 126 9.68 1.10 -6.34
CA ILE A 126 9.79 2.36 -7.09
C ILE A 126 11.26 2.68 -7.40
N PHE A 127 12.14 2.62 -6.40
CA PHE A 127 13.55 2.95 -6.64
C PHE A 127 14.28 1.92 -7.52
N ILE A 128 13.97 0.64 -7.36
CA ILE A 128 14.51 -0.39 -8.26
C ILE A 128 14.03 -0.14 -9.70
N ALA A 129 12.75 0.18 -9.90
CA ALA A 129 12.22 0.49 -11.22
C ALA A 129 12.89 1.74 -11.84
N ILE A 130 13.11 2.79 -11.05
CA ILE A 130 13.80 4.03 -11.45
C ILE A 130 15.21 3.72 -11.96
N ILE A 131 16.00 2.90 -11.24
CA ILE A 131 17.37 2.54 -11.66
C ILE A 131 17.38 1.65 -12.90
N MET A 132 16.31 0.92 -13.17
CA MET A 132 16.19 0.10 -14.37
C MET A 132 15.80 0.89 -15.63
N LEU A 133 15.24 2.09 -15.49
CA LEU A 133 14.85 2.93 -16.64
C LEU A 133 15.99 3.25 -17.61
N PRO A 134 17.20 3.68 -17.17
CA PRO A 134 18.32 3.92 -18.08
C PRO A 134 18.70 2.67 -18.88
N ASN A 135 18.69 1.49 -18.25
CA ASN A 135 18.99 0.22 -18.92
C ASN A 135 17.98 -0.08 -20.03
N THR A 136 16.70 0.15 -19.77
CA THR A 136 15.64 -0.04 -20.76
C THR A 136 15.73 0.98 -21.89
N ALA A 137 16.09 2.22 -21.59
CA ALA A 137 16.18 3.30 -22.57
C ALA A 137 17.39 3.17 -23.48
N ALA A 138 18.55 2.79 -22.93
CA ALA A 138 19.74 2.44 -23.69
C ALA A 138 19.46 1.27 -24.64
N PHE A 139 18.64 0.32 -24.19
CA PHE A 139 18.22 -0.82 -25.00
C PHE A 139 17.23 -0.46 -26.13
N LEU A 140 16.27 0.43 -25.87
CA LEU A 140 15.27 0.86 -26.86
C LEU A 140 15.73 2.05 -27.71
N HIS A 141 16.93 2.60 -27.43
CA HIS A 141 17.50 3.80 -28.06
C HIS A 141 16.53 5.00 -28.12
N SER A 142 15.65 5.13 -27.12
CA SER A 142 14.62 6.17 -27.14
C SER A 142 14.11 6.52 -25.74
N VAL A 143 14.16 7.82 -25.43
CA VAL A 143 13.65 8.43 -24.18
C VAL A 143 12.12 8.35 -24.09
N ILE A 144 11.42 8.29 -25.23
CA ILE A 144 9.95 8.23 -25.26
C ILE A 144 9.45 6.99 -24.51
N PHE A 145 10.19 5.88 -24.60
CA PHE A 145 9.81 4.66 -23.89
C PHE A 145 9.95 4.78 -22.38
N GLU A 146 10.87 5.59 -21.85
CA GLU A 146 10.97 5.86 -20.42
C GLU A 146 9.69 6.49 -19.87
N PHE A 147 9.22 7.55 -20.53
CA PHE A 147 7.96 8.22 -20.17
C PHE A 147 6.77 7.26 -20.28
N LEU A 148 6.75 6.42 -21.32
CA LEU A 148 5.73 5.41 -21.49
C LEU A 148 5.72 4.42 -20.32
N TYR A 149 6.89 3.95 -19.86
CA TYR A 149 6.96 3.08 -18.68
C TYR A 149 6.45 3.75 -17.41
N ILE A 150 6.84 5.01 -17.15
CA ILE A 150 6.37 5.74 -15.97
C ILE A 150 4.84 5.88 -16.02
N ILE A 151 4.27 6.30 -17.16
CA ILE A 151 2.83 6.43 -17.37
C ILE A 151 2.14 5.08 -17.11
N LEU A 152 2.67 3.98 -17.66
CA LEU A 152 2.11 2.66 -17.47
C LEU A 152 2.16 2.19 -16.03
N CYS A 153 3.28 2.38 -15.32
CA CYS A 153 3.41 2.07 -13.90
C CYS A 153 2.35 2.81 -13.09
N VAL A 154 2.14 4.10 -13.36
CA VAL A 154 1.10 4.92 -12.69
C VAL A 154 -0.31 4.41 -13.03
N VAL A 155 -0.61 4.20 -14.31
CA VAL A 155 -1.95 3.75 -14.76
C VAL A 155 -2.28 2.36 -14.21
N ILE A 156 -1.35 1.41 -14.24
CA ILE A 156 -1.57 0.06 -13.71
C ILE A 156 -1.70 0.13 -12.19
N SER A 157 -0.84 0.87 -11.50
CA SER A 157 -0.96 1.04 -10.03
C SER A 157 -2.32 1.64 -9.65
N TYR A 158 -2.78 2.66 -10.37
CA TYR A 158 -4.11 3.24 -10.18
C TYR A 158 -5.21 2.20 -10.42
N LYS A 159 -5.16 1.44 -11.52
CA LYS A 159 -6.14 0.38 -11.80
C LYS A 159 -6.14 -0.72 -10.74
N VAL A 160 -4.96 -1.14 -10.26
CA VAL A 160 -4.81 -2.11 -9.15
C VAL A 160 -5.49 -1.57 -7.91
N MET A 161 -5.18 -0.33 -7.51
CA MET A 161 -5.81 0.30 -6.36
C MET A 161 -7.32 0.38 -6.51
N VAL A 162 -7.84 0.89 -7.64
CA VAL A 162 -9.29 0.97 -7.90
C VAL A 162 -9.95 -0.41 -7.83
N LYS A 163 -9.30 -1.45 -8.37
CA LYS A 163 -9.81 -2.83 -8.30
C LYS A 163 -9.88 -3.31 -6.85
N LEU A 164 -8.82 -3.14 -6.07
CA LEU A 164 -8.79 -3.50 -4.65
C LEU A 164 -9.89 -2.74 -3.88
N TYR A 165 -10.00 -1.43 -4.07
CA TYR A 165 -11.07 -0.64 -3.46
C TYR A 165 -12.45 -1.15 -3.84
N ARG A 166 -12.69 -1.45 -5.11
CA ARG A 166 -14.00 -1.96 -5.57
C ARG A 166 -14.32 -3.31 -4.95
N GLU A 167 -13.35 -4.22 -4.89
CA GLU A 167 -13.53 -5.54 -4.27
C GLU A 167 -13.90 -5.37 -2.79
N GLU A 168 -13.21 -4.52 -2.05
CA GLU A 168 -13.50 -4.29 -0.63
C GLU A 168 -14.83 -3.53 -0.40
N MET A 169 -15.18 -2.58 -1.28
CA MET A 169 -16.52 -1.98 -1.30
C MET A 169 -17.62 -3.04 -1.45
N THR A 170 -17.42 -4.02 -2.34
CA THR A 170 -18.43 -5.06 -2.55
C THR A 170 -18.57 -5.98 -1.33
N VAL A 171 -17.50 -6.20 -0.57
CA VAL A 171 -17.57 -6.97 0.68
C VAL A 171 -18.30 -6.18 1.77
N LEU A 172 -17.94 -4.90 1.96
CA LEU A 172 -18.54 -4.04 2.99
C LEU A 172 -20.03 -3.77 2.74
N TYR A 173 -20.40 -3.39 1.52
CA TYR A 173 -21.74 -2.92 1.20
C TYR A 173 -22.62 -3.96 0.48
N GLY A 174 -22.06 -5.06 -0.03
CA GLY A 174 -22.79 -6.13 -0.73
C GLY A 174 -23.33 -7.25 0.16
N ARG A 175 -23.98 -8.25 -0.46
CA ARG A 175 -24.47 -9.47 0.21
C ARG A 175 -23.47 -10.63 0.06
N ALA A 176 -23.15 -11.25 1.20
CA ALA A 176 -22.46 -12.52 1.40
C ALA A 176 -21.02 -12.66 0.86
N TYR A 177 -20.06 -12.56 1.79
CA TYR A 177 -18.67 -12.99 1.61
C TYR A 177 -18.60 -14.52 1.78
N GLN A 178 -18.40 -15.27 0.69
CA GLN A 178 -17.98 -16.66 0.77
C GLN A 178 -16.69 -16.87 -0.02
N ASN A 179 -15.62 -17.12 0.75
CA ASN A 179 -14.44 -17.91 0.43
C ASN A 179 -14.00 -17.97 -1.05
N GLN A 180 -13.34 -16.91 -1.51
CA GLN A 180 -12.73 -16.87 -2.86
C GLN A 180 -11.29 -16.30 -2.86
N ARG A 181 -10.49 -16.42 -1.80
CA ARG A 181 -9.08 -15.94 -1.86
C ARG A 181 -8.29 -16.59 -3.00
N ALA A 182 -8.36 -17.91 -3.17
CA ALA A 182 -7.69 -18.60 -4.27
C ALA A 182 -8.24 -18.20 -5.67
N MET A 183 -9.56 -18.00 -5.80
CA MET A 183 -10.15 -17.52 -7.05
C MET A 183 -9.81 -16.05 -7.33
N LYS A 184 -9.64 -15.22 -6.28
CA LYS A 184 -9.18 -13.83 -6.35
C LYS A 184 -7.71 -13.77 -6.78
N VAL A 185 -6.82 -14.64 -6.26
CA VAL A 185 -5.41 -14.75 -6.71
C VAL A 185 -5.38 -15.02 -8.20
N ASN A 186 -6.06 -16.07 -8.68
CA ASN A 186 -6.01 -16.43 -10.10
C ASN A 186 -6.58 -15.31 -10.98
N LYS A 187 -7.68 -14.66 -10.59
CA LYS A 187 -8.24 -13.52 -11.33
C LYS A 187 -7.37 -12.26 -11.29
N PHE A 188 -6.59 -12.05 -10.22
CA PHE A 188 -5.69 -10.91 -10.10
C PHE A 188 -4.40 -11.15 -10.91
N THR A 189 -3.81 -12.32 -10.77
CA THR A 189 -2.64 -12.77 -11.53
C THR A 189 -2.94 -12.84 -13.02
N ASP A 190 -4.09 -13.39 -13.44
CA ASP A 190 -4.51 -13.40 -14.84
C ASP A 190 -4.73 -12.00 -15.41
N TRP A 191 -5.16 -11.06 -14.57
CA TRP A 191 -5.37 -9.69 -14.99
C TRP A 191 -4.03 -8.95 -15.14
N ILE A 192 -3.12 -9.08 -14.17
CA ILE A 192 -1.77 -8.51 -14.24
C ILE A 192 -1.02 -9.12 -15.43
N SER A 193 -1.05 -10.45 -15.59
CA SER A 193 -0.37 -11.15 -16.67
C SER A 193 -0.88 -10.70 -18.03
N LYS A 194 -2.20 -10.55 -18.25
CA LYS A 194 -2.76 -10.02 -19.50
C LYS A 194 -2.26 -8.61 -19.82
N ASN A 195 -2.19 -7.71 -18.83
CA ASN A 195 -1.68 -6.36 -19.06
C ASN A 195 -0.17 -6.36 -19.36
N ILE A 196 0.61 -7.18 -18.65
CA ILE A 196 2.06 -7.34 -18.89
C ILE A 196 2.34 -7.98 -20.26
N ILE A 197 1.56 -8.99 -20.67
CA ILE A 197 1.70 -9.69 -21.96
C ILE A 197 1.40 -8.76 -23.13
N VAL A 198 0.30 -7.99 -23.06
CA VAL A 198 -0.05 -7.01 -24.10
C VAL A 198 1.07 -5.95 -24.24
N LEU A 199 1.68 -5.55 -23.13
CA LEU A 199 2.80 -4.62 -23.13
C LEU A 199 4.09 -5.22 -23.66
N GLY A 200 4.42 -6.45 -23.27
CA GLY A 200 5.52 -7.21 -23.84
C GLY A 200 5.38 -7.37 -25.35
N ALA A 201 4.15 -7.58 -25.84
CA ALA A 201 3.85 -7.65 -27.27
C ALA A 201 4.07 -6.31 -27.99
N ILE A 202 3.62 -5.18 -27.40
CA ILE A 202 3.85 -3.84 -27.96
C ILE A 202 5.36 -3.54 -28.03
N LEU A 203 6.11 -3.84 -26.96
CA LEU A 203 7.56 -3.65 -26.91
C LEU A 203 8.31 -4.55 -27.88
N PHE A 204 7.84 -5.79 -28.07
CA PHE A 204 8.39 -6.72 -29.05
C PHE A 204 8.18 -6.24 -30.48
N VAL A 205 6.99 -5.72 -30.81
CA VAL A 205 6.69 -5.15 -32.13
C VAL A 205 7.56 -3.93 -32.41
N VAL A 206 7.69 -3.03 -31.43
CA VAL A 206 8.60 -1.88 -31.52
C VAL A 206 10.04 -2.35 -31.76
N LYS A 207 10.53 -3.33 -31.01
CA LYS A 207 11.90 -3.84 -31.20
C LYS A 207 12.11 -4.49 -32.56
N GLY A 208 11.12 -5.26 -33.04
CA GLY A 208 11.16 -5.91 -34.35
C GLY A 208 11.18 -4.91 -35.51
N LEU A 209 10.61 -3.72 -35.31
CA LEU A 209 10.64 -2.63 -36.27
C LEU A 209 11.98 -1.87 -36.27
N PHE A 210 12.73 -1.87 -35.17
CA PHE A 210 13.91 -1.02 -34.99
C PHE A 210 15.27 -1.74 -34.85
N SER A 211 15.35 -3.07 -34.70
CA SER A 211 16.66 -3.73 -34.52
C SER A 211 16.76 -5.14 -35.10
N GLY A 212 17.82 -5.41 -35.87
CA GLY A 212 18.24 -6.75 -36.30
C GLY A 212 18.69 -7.57 -35.09
N LEU A 213 18.00 -8.70 -34.85
CA LEU A 213 18.03 -9.42 -33.57
C LEU A 213 19.18 -10.45 -33.48
N LYS A 214 20.23 -10.17 -32.68
CA LYS A 214 21.22 -11.20 -32.26
C LYS A 214 20.96 -11.79 -30.86
N ASN A 215 20.21 -11.11 -29.99
CA ASN A 215 19.82 -11.65 -28.68
C ASN A 215 18.42 -11.14 -28.27
N ILE A 216 17.40 -11.98 -28.47
CA ILE A 216 15.98 -11.63 -28.24
C ILE A 216 15.61 -11.76 -26.75
N GLN A 217 16.17 -12.76 -26.07
CA GLN A 217 15.76 -13.12 -24.72
C GLN A 217 16.27 -12.14 -23.66
N GLY A 218 17.57 -11.81 -23.66
CA GLY A 218 18.13 -10.83 -22.71
C GLY A 218 17.50 -9.45 -22.88
N ALA A 219 17.27 -9.08 -24.14
CA ALA A 219 16.57 -7.88 -24.53
C ALA A 219 15.13 -7.77 -24.01
N LEU A 220 14.34 -8.84 -24.13
CA LEU A 220 12.97 -8.85 -23.62
C LEU A 220 12.98 -8.70 -22.09
N LEU A 221 13.91 -9.38 -21.41
CA LEU A 221 14.05 -9.32 -19.96
C LEU A 221 14.42 -7.91 -19.48
N THR A 222 15.38 -7.25 -20.13
CA THR A 222 15.80 -5.87 -19.79
C THR A 222 14.70 -4.84 -20.08
N ALA A 223 13.90 -5.06 -21.14
CA ALA A 223 12.78 -4.18 -21.46
C ALA A 223 11.66 -4.28 -20.41
N ILE A 224 11.27 -5.48 -19.99
CA ILE A 224 10.14 -5.67 -19.07
C ILE A 224 10.51 -5.54 -17.58
N ALA A 225 11.81 -5.49 -17.25
CA ALA A 225 12.30 -5.51 -15.86
C ALA A 225 11.65 -4.46 -14.94
N PRO A 226 11.51 -3.17 -15.32
CA PRO A 226 10.87 -2.17 -14.45
C PRO A 226 9.42 -2.54 -14.09
N LEU A 227 8.66 -3.07 -15.05
CA LEU A 227 7.27 -3.49 -14.86
C LEU A 227 7.18 -4.75 -14.00
N PHE A 228 8.09 -5.70 -14.19
CA PHE A 228 8.14 -6.92 -13.37
C PHE A 228 8.43 -6.60 -11.90
N ILE A 229 9.34 -5.66 -11.64
CA ILE A 229 9.61 -5.16 -10.30
C ILE A 229 8.38 -4.50 -9.67
N MET A 230 7.64 -3.68 -10.43
CA MET A 230 6.39 -3.09 -9.95
C MET A 230 5.28 -4.13 -9.73
N ALA A 231 5.28 -5.23 -10.48
CA ALA A 231 4.33 -6.32 -10.27
C ALA A 231 4.49 -6.99 -8.89
N PHE A 232 5.71 -7.09 -8.36
CA PHE A 232 5.91 -7.52 -6.97
C PHE A 232 5.23 -6.59 -5.97
N TRP A 233 5.27 -5.28 -6.22
CA TRP A 233 4.56 -4.33 -5.36
C TRP A 233 3.05 -4.46 -5.46
N TRP A 234 2.49 -4.59 -6.67
CA TRP A 234 1.06 -4.81 -6.84
C TRP A 234 0.57 -6.10 -6.18
N PHE A 235 1.39 -7.16 -6.24
CA PHE A 235 1.12 -8.40 -5.52
C PHE A 235 1.17 -8.22 -3.99
N GLY A 236 2.18 -7.48 -3.49
CA GLY A 236 2.26 -7.11 -2.08
C GLY A 236 1.04 -6.30 -1.62
N LEU A 237 0.63 -5.28 -2.39
CA LEU A 237 -0.60 -4.53 -2.14
C LEU A 237 -1.80 -5.47 -2.04
N TRP A 238 -1.97 -6.39 -2.99
CA TRP A 238 -3.08 -7.33 -2.97
C TRP A 238 -3.09 -8.22 -1.71
N ILE A 239 -1.94 -8.71 -1.23
CA ILE A 239 -1.85 -9.53 0.00
C ILE A 239 -2.21 -8.72 1.25
N TYR A 240 -1.64 -7.52 1.38
CA TYR A 240 -1.67 -6.79 2.65
C TYR A 240 -2.82 -5.80 2.76
N PHE A 241 -3.47 -5.41 1.65
CA PHE A 241 -4.51 -4.37 1.64
C PHE A 241 -5.74 -4.76 2.48
N GLU A 242 -6.28 -5.98 2.31
CA GLU A 242 -7.39 -6.51 3.11
C GLU A 242 -7.05 -6.46 4.61
N LYS A 243 -5.85 -6.93 4.96
CA LYS A 243 -5.35 -6.93 6.35
C LYS A 243 -5.14 -5.54 6.95
N THR A 244 -4.76 -4.58 6.12
CA THR A 244 -4.68 -3.17 6.53
C THR A 244 -6.08 -2.59 6.77
N LEU A 245 -7.08 -2.95 5.95
CA LEU A 245 -8.46 -2.50 6.16
C LEU A 245 -9.10 -3.13 7.40
N GLU A 246 -8.92 -4.43 7.62
CA GLU A 246 -9.37 -5.11 8.84
C GLU A 246 -8.83 -4.38 10.09
N GLY A 247 -7.51 -4.12 10.12
CA GLY A 247 -6.87 -3.39 11.21
C GLY A 247 -7.30 -1.93 11.34
N TYR A 248 -7.60 -1.25 10.22
CA TYR A 248 -8.15 0.10 10.21
C TYR A 248 -9.52 0.14 10.90
N TYR A 249 -10.40 -0.79 10.56
CA TYR A 249 -11.73 -0.89 11.16
C TYR A 249 -11.69 -1.31 12.62
N LEU A 250 -10.81 -2.25 12.97
CA LEU A 250 -10.55 -2.62 14.35
C LEU A 250 -10.09 -1.40 15.18
N LYS A 251 -9.24 -0.55 14.60
CA LYS A 251 -8.83 0.72 15.22
C LYS A 251 -9.98 1.72 15.34
N LYS A 252 -10.74 1.91 14.27
CA LYS A 252 -11.83 2.90 14.17
C LYS A 252 -12.96 2.59 15.15
N TYR A 253 -13.33 1.32 15.26
CA TYR A 253 -14.46 0.82 16.06
C TYR A 253 -14.02 -0.06 17.24
N SER A 254 -12.80 0.17 17.74
CA SER A 254 -12.15 -0.62 18.80
C SER A 254 -13.08 -0.95 19.98
N GLU A 255 -13.77 0.05 20.52
CA GLU A 255 -14.62 -0.13 21.70
C GLU A 255 -15.89 -0.92 21.39
N GLN A 256 -16.44 -0.78 20.18
CA GLN A 256 -17.62 -1.54 19.75
C GLN A 256 -17.27 -3.01 19.53
N TYR A 257 -16.11 -3.30 18.93
CA TYR A 257 -15.62 -4.68 18.81
C TYR A 257 -15.29 -5.31 20.16
N ARG A 258 -14.68 -4.55 21.09
CA ARG A 258 -14.44 -5.01 22.46
C ARG A 258 -15.72 -5.43 23.15
N GLN A 259 -16.77 -4.60 23.06
CA GLN A 259 -18.07 -4.88 23.67
C GLN A 259 -18.81 -6.02 22.97
N LEU A 260 -18.73 -6.09 21.63
CA LEU A 260 -19.37 -7.14 20.83
C LEU A 260 -18.86 -8.54 21.19
N TYR A 261 -17.54 -8.69 21.35
CA TYR A 261 -16.89 -9.98 21.66
C TYR A 261 -16.63 -10.18 23.16
N GLY A 262 -17.13 -9.30 24.03
CA GLY A 262 -17.12 -9.50 25.48
C GLY A 262 -15.76 -9.37 26.18
N TYR A 263 -14.72 -8.85 25.52
CA TYR A 263 -13.41 -8.69 26.14
C TYR A 263 -13.40 -7.62 27.23
N SER A 264 -12.72 -7.90 28.34
CA SER A 264 -12.45 -6.90 29.37
C SER A 264 -11.55 -5.78 28.83
N LYS A 265 -11.52 -4.64 29.53
CA LYS A 265 -10.64 -3.52 29.18
C LYS A 265 -9.17 -3.93 29.27
N ASP A 266 -8.83 -4.75 30.25
CA ASP A 266 -7.46 -5.18 30.51
C ASP A 266 -6.98 -6.19 29.46
N GLU A 267 -7.86 -7.10 29.00
CA GLU A 267 -7.54 -8.00 27.88
C GLU A 267 -7.34 -7.23 26.56
N TRP A 268 -8.18 -6.22 26.30
CA TRP A 268 -8.15 -5.49 25.03
C TRP A 268 -6.97 -4.51 24.92
N TYR A 269 -6.69 -3.78 26.00
CA TYR A 269 -5.70 -2.71 26.02
C TYR A 269 -4.40 -3.10 26.76
N GLY A 270 -4.43 -4.12 27.61
CA GLY A 270 -3.33 -4.57 28.48
C GLY A 270 -3.25 -3.84 29.82
N ASP A 271 -2.67 -4.50 30.83
CA ASP A 271 -2.55 -4.06 32.24
C ASP A 271 -1.84 -2.72 32.51
N LYS A 272 -1.39 -1.97 31.49
CA LYS A 272 -0.50 -0.79 31.65
C LYS A 272 -0.86 0.40 30.77
N VAL A 273 -2.15 0.64 30.48
CA VAL A 273 -2.55 1.87 29.80
C VAL A 273 -2.85 2.95 30.83
N ASP A 274 -1.99 3.97 30.85
CA ASP A 274 -2.14 5.21 31.62
C ASP A 274 -3.49 5.87 31.30
N ASP A 275 -4.41 5.80 32.26
CA ASP A 275 -5.83 6.13 32.14
C ASP A 275 -6.07 7.59 31.69
N TRP A 276 -5.07 8.45 31.89
CA TRP A 276 -5.10 9.86 31.50
C TRP A 276 -5.05 10.09 29.98
N ASN A 277 -4.12 9.43 29.28
CA ASN A 277 -4.02 9.53 27.81
C ASN A 277 -5.25 8.90 27.12
N ARG A 278 -5.85 7.92 27.79
CA ARG A 278 -7.09 7.24 27.40
C ARG A 278 -8.31 8.17 27.51
N MET A 279 -8.52 8.83 28.65
CA MET A 279 -9.59 9.81 28.84
C MET A 279 -9.51 10.94 27.81
N LYS A 280 -8.31 11.44 27.52
CA LYS A 280 -8.08 12.51 26.54
C LYS A 280 -8.44 12.11 25.10
N THR A 281 -8.20 10.85 24.73
CA THR A 281 -8.54 10.33 23.39
C THR A 281 -10.04 10.10 23.26
N ILE A 282 -10.68 9.56 24.30
CA ILE A 282 -12.13 9.36 24.36
C ILE A 282 -12.85 10.72 24.32
N GLU A 283 -12.39 11.69 25.10
CA GLU A 283 -12.96 13.04 25.13
C GLU A 283 -12.86 13.72 23.77
N LYS A 284 -11.74 13.55 23.06
CA LYS A 284 -11.56 14.08 21.70
C LYS A 284 -12.56 13.49 20.70
N HIS A 285 -12.75 12.17 20.71
CA HIS A 285 -13.69 11.50 19.81
C HIS A 285 -15.16 11.82 20.15
N LEU A 286 -15.50 11.95 21.43
CA LEU A 286 -16.83 12.35 21.86
C LEU A 286 -17.15 13.78 21.44
N LYS A 287 -16.20 14.72 21.61
CA LYS A 287 -16.34 16.11 21.15
C LYS A 287 -16.55 16.20 19.64
N GLN A 288 -15.75 15.48 18.84
CA GLN A 288 -15.95 15.43 17.38
C GLN A 288 -17.34 14.90 17.00
N ASN A 289 -17.78 13.81 17.62
CA ASN A 289 -19.10 13.24 17.34
C ASN A 289 -20.25 14.17 17.76
N GLU A 290 -20.07 14.95 18.83
CA GLU A 290 -21.08 15.92 19.28
C GLU A 290 -21.14 17.15 18.36
N GLU A 291 -19.99 17.65 17.91
CA GLU A 291 -19.89 18.70 16.90
C GLU A 291 -20.55 18.28 15.59
N GLU A 292 -20.30 17.06 15.11
CA GLU A 292 -20.97 16.52 13.93
C GLU A 292 -22.50 16.44 14.10
N ARG A 293 -22.99 16.07 15.28
CA ARG A 293 -24.43 16.05 15.58
C ARG A 293 -25.02 17.46 15.59
N LYS A 294 -24.34 18.43 16.19
CA LYS A 294 -24.77 19.84 16.21
C LYS A 294 -24.82 20.42 14.79
N LEU A 295 -23.81 20.13 13.98
CA LEU A 295 -23.75 20.55 12.59
C LEU A 295 -24.91 19.95 11.77
N LYS A 296 -25.18 18.64 11.92
CA LYS A 296 -26.31 17.97 11.26
C LYS A 296 -27.66 18.59 11.64
N LYS A 297 -27.89 18.85 12.93
CA LYS A 297 -29.13 19.51 13.40
C LYS A 297 -29.29 20.93 12.86
N LYS A 298 -28.19 21.68 12.74
CA LYS A 298 -28.21 23.02 12.15
C LYS A 298 -28.60 22.96 10.68
N ILE A 299 -27.96 22.07 9.91
CA ILE A 299 -28.27 21.86 8.48
C ILE A 299 -29.73 21.42 8.30
N GLU A 300 -30.25 20.50 9.13
CA GLU A 300 -31.66 20.07 9.06
C GLU A 300 -32.63 21.22 9.35
N LYS A 301 -32.30 22.11 10.30
CA LYS A 301 -33.12 23.28 10.62
C LYS A 301 -33.11 24.30 9.47
N ASP A 302 -31.94 24.57 8.89
CA ASP A 302 -31.79 25.51 7.79
C ASP A 302 -32.51 25.01 6.53
N VAL A 303 -32.44 23.71 6.24
CA VAL A 303 -33.16 23.07 5.11
C VAL A 303 -34.68 23.05 5.30
N LYS A 304 -35.15 23.00 6.55
CA LYS A 304 -36.59 23.02 6.86
C LYS A 304 -37.15 24.45 6.84
N GLY A 305 -36.41 25.43 7.36
CA GLY A 305 -36.77 26.85 7.26
C GLY A 305 -36.88 27.36 5.83
N ILE A 306 -35.96 26.94 4.94
CA ILE A 306 -36.03 27.29 3.50
C ILE A 306 -37.28 26.70 2.82
N ARG A 307 -37.80 25.56 3.30
CA ARG A 307 -39.00 24.93 2.75
C ARG A 307 -40.31 25.55 3.24
N ASP A 308 -40.31 26.10 4.46
CA ASP A 308 -41.47 26.78 5.04
C ASP A 308 -41.60 28.23 4.51
N ASP A 309 -40.55 28.78 3.87
CA ASP A 309 -40.56 30.10 3.21
C ASP A 309 -40.93 30.02 1.70
N GLU A 310 -41.10 28.80 1.14
CA GLU A 310 -41.45 28.54 -0.28
C GLU A 310 -42.90 28.02 -0.50
N GLU A 311 -43.73 27.92 0.55
CA GLU A 311 -45.19 27.63 0.48
C GLU A 311 -46.06 28.86 0.78
#